data_AF-A0A8S0RUC4-F1
#
_entry.id   AF-A0A8S0RUC4-F1
#
_cell.length_a   1.000
_cell.length_b   1.000
_cell.length_c   1.000
_cell.angle_alpha   90.00
_cell.angle_beta   90.00
_cell.angle_gamma   90.00
#
_symmetry.space_group_name_H-M   'P 1'
#
loop_
_entity.id
_entity.type
_entity.pdbx_description
1 polymer ?
#
loop_
_entity_poly.entity_id
_entity_poly.type
_entity_poly.pdbx_seq_one_letter_code
_entity_poly.pdbx_strand_id
1 'polypeptide(L)'
;MDINPEIKTYPDIGQLAFGNNGRIIISVFMYLELFLLSVEFLILEGDNLHKLFPNVHLHIFGKNIGGKRVFILLSALVMLPTTWLNLALLAYVSVGGILASIILVSSVFSVGAFEGVGFKERGVLWRWNGLPTAISLYTFCYCGHAIFPTLCNSMKNRSKFPKVLLICFTISAISYGIMAILGYIMYGEDLISQVTLNLPTRSIGSKIAIYTTLINPLTKYAIVVSPLATAIEDALSLHTSRPARLTVRTVLVRTILVISTVVVALFIPFFGSIMALIGSFLSISASILIPCLCYLKIDKTSRKFGIELIVIVVVLVLGFFVAVMGTYMSVRDIFKNINAK
;
A
#
# COMPACT_ATOMS: atom_id res chain seq x y z
N MET A 1 -19.38 13.28 -7.15
CA MET A 1 -19.05 13.33 -8.58
C MET A 1 -20.29 13.62 -9.41
N ASP A 2 -21.44 13.02 -9.10
CA ASP A 2 -22.70 13.31 -9.82
C ASP A 2 -23.20 14.75 -9.62
N ILE A 3 -22.82 15.39 -8.50
CA ILE A 3 -23.24 16.76 -8.14
C ILE A 3 -22.43 17.84 -8.89
N ASN A 4 -21.16 17.57 -9.23
CA ASN A 4 -20.31 18.53 -9.92
C ASN A 4 -19.35 17.81 -10.89
N PRO A 5 -19.48 18.03 -12.22
CA PRO A 5 -18.63 17.40 -13.23
C PRO A 5 -17.17 17.87 -13.21
N GLU A 6 -16.85 18.95 -12.50
CA GLU A 6 -15.47 19.44 -12.32
C GLU A 6 -14.66 18.59 -11.34
N ILE A 7 -15.30 17.73 -10.53
CA ILE A 7 -14.61 16.81 -9.61
C ILE A 7 -13.95 15.69 -10.42
N LYS A 8 -12.64 15.83 -10.66
CA LYS A 8 -11.86 14.86 -11.43
C LYS A 8 -11.01 13.94 -10.56
N THR A 9 -10.55 14.47 -9.43
CA THR A 9 -9.62 13.83 -8.51
C THR A 9 -10.14 13.87 -7.07
N TYR A 10 -9.52 13.08 -6.18
CA TYR A 10 -9.91 13.08 -4.77
C TYR A 10 -9.64 14.43 -4.07
N PRO A 11 -8.50 15.12 -4.31
CA PRO A 11 -8.29 16.48 -3.79
C PRO A 11 -9.36 17.51 -4.20
N ASP A 12 -10.01 17.36 -5.36
CA ASP A 12 -11.08 18.27 -5.79
C ASP A 12 -12.31 18.20 -4.87
N ILE A 13 -12.55 17.05 -4.22
CA ILE A 13 -13.60 16.90 -3.21
C ILE A 13 -13.27 17.75 -1.97
N GLY A 14 -12.00 17.74 -1.54
CA GLY A 14 -11.51 18.60 -0.47
C GLY A 14 -11.62 20.07 -0.81
N GLN A 15 -11.34 20.43 -2.06
CA GLN A 15 -11.51 21.79 -2.55
C GLN A 15 -12.96 22.25 -2.49
N LEU A 16 -13.89 21.40 -2.91
CA LEU A 16 -15.32 21.71 -2.85
C LEU A 16 -15.81 21.91 -1.41
N ALA A 17 -15.34 21.09 -0.47
CA ALA A 17 -15.77 21.15 0.93
C ALA A 17 -15.13 22.30 1.72
N PHE A 18 -13.80 22.47 1.61
CA PHE A 18 -12.99 23.31 2.49
C PHE A 18 -12.07 24.30 1.75
N GLY A 19 -12.29 24.50 0.45
CA GLY A 19 -11.45 25.38 -0.37
C GLY A 19 -10.03 24.85 -0.55
N ASN A 20 -9.09 25.75 -0.88
CA ASN A 20 -7.72 25.37 -1.22
C ASN A 20 -7.01 24.59 -0.10
N ASN A 21 -7.29 24.92 1.17
CA ASN A 21 -6.72 24.20 2.32
C ASN A 21 -7.14 22.73 2.33
N GLY A 22 -8.41 22.44 2.01
CA GLY A 22 -8.91 21.07 1.88
C GLY A 22 -8.19 20.30 0.77
N ARG A 23 -7.99 20.93 -0.39
CA ARG A 23 -7.23 20.34 -1.50
C ARG A 23 -5.81 19.95 -1.07
N ILE A 24 -5.11 20.84 -0.38
CA ILE A 24 -3.74 20.63 0.09
C ILE A 24 -3.68 19.49 1.10
N ILE A 25 -4.54 19.50 2.12
CA ILE A 25 -4.57 18.46 3.16
C ILE A 25 -4.77 17.08 2.54
N ILE A 26 -5.79 16.91 1.69
CA ILE A 26 -6.06 15.62 1.02
C ILE A 26 -4.87 15.19 0.16
N SER A 27 -4.29 16.12 -0.60
CA SER A 27 -3.13 15.84 -1.45
C SER A 27 -1.94 15.34 -0.63
N VAL A 28 -1.65 15.97 0.52
CA VAL A 28 -0.54 15.56 1.40
C VAL A 28 -0.75 14.14 1.91
N PHE A 29 -1.93 13.82 2.44
CA PHE A 29 -2.22 12.47 2.94
C PHE A 29 -2.08 11.40 1.85
N MET A 30 -2.69 11.63 0.67
CA MET A 30 -2.61 10.67 -0.43
C MET A 30 -1.19 10.50 -0.96
N TYR A 31 -0.47 11.59 -1.18
CA TYR A 31 0.87 11.53 -1.76
C TYR A 31 1.88 10.92 -0.79
N LEU A 32 1.74 11.20 0.51
CA LEU A 32 2.53 10.53 1.54
C LEU A 32 2.21 9.03 1.62
N GLU A 33 0.94 8.64 1.46
CA GLU A 33 0.52 7.25 1.42
C GLU A 33 1.10 6.50 0.22
N LEU A 34 0.97 7.04 -1.00
CA LEU A 34 1.57 6.45 -2.20
C LEU A 34 3.10 6.39 -2.12
N PHE A 35 3.73 7.39 -1.50
CA PHE A 35 5.16 7.39 -1.25
C PHE A 35 5.57 6.24 -0.32
N LEU A 36 4.91 6.07 0.83
CA LEU A 36 5.23 4.99 1.78
C LEU A 36 4.86 3.61 1.23
N LEU A 37 3.81 3.48 0.43
CA LEU A 37 3.50 2.26 -0.33
C LEU A 37 4.65 1.86 -1.27
N SER A 38 5.27 2.86 -1.92
CA SER A 38 6.45 2.62 -2.77
C SER A 38 7.67 2.18 -1.96
N VAL A 39 7.88 2.76 -0.78
CA VAL A 39 8.92 2.31 0.17
C VAL A 39 8.67 0.85 0.59
N GLU A 40 7.42 0.51 0.90
CA GLU A 40 7.03 -0.83 1.35
C GLU A 40 7.30 -1.89 0.27
N PHE A 41 7.02 -1.60 -0.99
CA PHE A 41 7.38 -2.47 -2.11
C PHE A 41 8.88 -2.79 -2.15
N LEU A 42 9.76 -1.81 -1.93
CA LEU A 42 11.20 -2.05 -1.89
C LEU A 42 11.61 -2.91 -0.69
N ILE A 43 10.98 -2.72 0.47
CA ILE A 43 11.26 -3.51 1.67
C ILE A 43 10.82 -4.96 1.46
N LEU A 44 9.63 -5.18 0.89
CA LEU A 44 9.08 -6.50 0.57
C LEU A 44 10.01 -7.26 -0.38
N GLU A 45 10.48 -6.61 -1.44
CA GLU A 45 11.47 -7.16 -2.36
C GLU A 45 12.77 -7.54 -1.64
N GLY A 46 13.32 -6.61 -0.87
CA GLY A 46 14.56 -6.80 -0.12
C GLY A 46 14.49 -7.98 0.85
N ASP A 47 13.38 -8.11 1.57
CA ASP A 47 13.14 -9.21 2.51
C ASP A 47 13.02 -10.57 1.81
N ASN A 48 12.21 -10.66 0.75
CA ASN A 48 11.96 -11.92 0.04
C ASN A 48 13.17 -12.38 -0.77
N LEU A 49 13.90 -11.47 -1.41
CA LEU A 49 15.14 -11.82 -2.12
C LEU A 49 16.24 -12.23 -1.15
N HIS A 50 16.37 -11.57 0.01
CA HIS A 50 17.32 -11.99 1.03
C HIS A 50 16.99 -13.36 1.60
N LYS A 51 15.69 -13.69 1.75
CA LYS A 51 15.23 -15.03 2.15
C LYS A 51 15.64 -16.11 1.15
N LEU A 52 15.58 -15.83 -0.15
CA LEU A 52 16.01 -16.77 -1.20
C LEU A 52 17.54 -16.91 -1.29
N PHE A 53 18.25 -15.80 -1.07
CA PHE A 53 19.69 -15.71 -1.25
C PHE A 53 20.38 -15.13 0.01
N PRO A 54 20.38 -15.87 1.14
CA PRO A 54 20.83 -15.35 2.43
C PRO A 54 22.33 -15.06 2.47
N ASN A 55 23.12 -15.75 1.63
CA ASN A 55 24.59 -15.66 1.61
C ASN A 55 25.12 -14.50 0.75
N VAL A 56 24.25 -13.67 0.18
CA VAL A 56 24.68 -12.53 -0.65
C VAL A 56 25.10 -11.38 0.26
N HIS A 57 26.38 -11.04 0.17
CA HIS A 57 26.99 -9.88 0.81
C HIS A 57 27.88 -9.17 -0.21
N LEU A 58 27.83 -7.84 -0.24
CA LEU A 58 28.69 -7.05 -1.13
C LEU A 58 29.69 -6.26 -0.30
N HIS A 59 30.97 -6.44 -0.62
CA HIS A 59 32.06 -5.61 -0.11
C HIS A 59 32.29 -4.46 -1.09
N ILE A 60 31.85 -3.27 -0.72
CA ILE A 60 32.01 -2.05 -1.52
C ILE A 60 32.78 -1.02 -0.68
N PHE A 61 33.90 -0.52 -1.21
CA PHE A 61 34.77 0.47 -0.54
C PHE A 61 35.14 0.10 0.92
N GLY A 62 35.47 -1.17 1.17
CA GLY A 62 35.86 -1.66 2.50
C GLY A 62 34.71 -1.80 3.52
N LYS A 63 33.47 -1.50 3.15
CA LYS A 63 32.28 -1.72 3.99
C LYS A 63 31.49 -2.93 3.51
N ASN A 64 31.08 -3.79 4.44
CA ASN A 64 30.20 -4.92 4.17
C ASN A 64 28.74 -4.44 4.15
N ILE A 65 28.09 -4.53 2.99
CA ILE A 65 26.67 -4.22 2.82
C ILE A 65 25.88 -5.53 2.94
N GLY A 66 25.04 -5.61 3.99
CA GLY A 66 24.19 -6.79 4.23
C GLY A 66 23.20 -7.06 3.09
N GLY A 67 22.89 -8.34 2.86
CA GLY A 67 22.11 -8.81 1.70
C GLY A 67 20.77 -8.10 1.50
N LYS A 68 19.99 -7.85 2.56
CA LYS A 68 18.73 -7.09 2.47
C LYS A 68 18.92 -5.71 1.81
N ARG A 69 19.96 -4.97 2.19
CA ARG A 69 20.25 -3.64 1.62
C ARG A 69 20.63 -3.74 0.15
N VAL A 70 21.41 -4.76 -0.21
CA VAL A 70 21.77 -5.05 -1.62
C VAL A 70 20.52 -5.31 -2.45
N PHE A 71 19.60 -6.14 -1.96
CA PHE A 71 18.37 -6.46 -2.69
C PHE A 71 17.40 -5.28 -2.79
N ILE A 72 17.31 -4.41 -1.78
CA ILE A 72 16.57 -3.14 -1.89
C ILE A 72 17.11 -2.30 -3.05
N LEU A 73 18.44 -2.14 -3.14
CA LEU A 73 19.09 -1.37 -4.20
C LEU A 73 18.88 -2.00 -5.59
N LEU A 74 19.01 -3.32 -5.68
CA LEU A 74 18.82 -4.06 -6.93
C LEU A 74 17.37 -3.97 -7.42
N SER A 75 16.39 -4.18 -6.55
CA SER A 75 14.98 -4.07 -6.92
C SER A 75 14.61 -2.65 -7.33
N ALA A 76 15.14 -1.63 -6.66
CA ALA A 76 14.97 -0.24 -7.10
C ALA A 76 15.57 0.01 -8.49
N LEU A 77 16.75 -0.55 -8.79
CA LEU A 77 17.36 -0.45 -10.12
C LEU A 77 16.51 -1.11 -11.21
N VAL A 78 15.90 -2.26 -10.90
CA VAL A 78 15.00 -2.98 -11.83
C VAL A 78 13.67 -2.25 -12.01
N MET A 79 13.12 -1.68 -10.94
CA MET A 79 11.84 -0.96 -10.97
C MET A 79 11.95 0.44 -11.57
N LEU A 80 13.10 1.11 -11.44
CA LEU A 80 13.28 2.49 -11.91
C LEU A 80 12.89 2.69 -13.39
N PRO A 81 13.36 1.87 -14.35
CA PRO A 81 12.95 1.99 -15.75
C PRO A 81 11.44 1.89 -15.96
N THR A 82 10.75 1.08 -15.15
CA THR A 82 9.28 0.93 -15.25
C THR A 82 8.55 2.24 -15.01
N THR A 83 9.13 3.13 -14.18
CA THR A 83 8.56 4.45 -13.90
C THR A 83 8.63 5.39 -15.10
N TRP A 84 9.53 5.15 -16.06
CA TRP A 84 9.69 5.96 -17.26
C TRP A 84 8.77 5.51 -18.41
N LEU A 85 8.14 4.33 -18.28
CA LEU A 85 7.29 3.74 -19.31
C LEU A 85 5.86 4.32 -19.29
N ASN A 86 5.17 4.17 -20.41
CA ASN A 86 3.78 4.60 -20.55
C ASN A 86 2.82 3.68 -19.78
N LEU A 87 1.87 4.27 -19.03
CA LEU A 87 0.89 3.58 -18.19
C LEU A 87 0.02 2.56 -18.93
N ALA A 88 -0.18 2.72 -20.24
CA ALA A 88 -0.96 1.78 -21.05
C ALA A 88 -0.32 0.37 -21.12
N LEU A 89 1.01 0.29 -21.17
CA LEU A 89 1.73 -0.99 -21.13
C LEU A 89 1.63 -1.64 -19.74
N LEU A 90 1.66 -0.82 -18.69
CA LEU A 90 1.57 -1.25 -17.30
C LEU A 90 0.19 -1.80 -16.94
N ALA A 91 -0.88 -1.34 -17.60
CA ALA A 91 -2.23 -1.89 -17.42
C ALA A 91 -2.33 -3.37 -17.81
N TYR A 92 -1.68 -3.79 -18.90
CA TYR A 92 -1.61 -5.21 -19.29
C TYR A 92 -0.77 -6.03 -18.31
N VAL A 93 0.34 -5.46 -17.85
CA VAL A 93 1.22 -6.08 -16.84
C VAL A 93 0.50 -6.27 -15.50
N SER A 94 -0.45 -5.38 -15.15
CA SER A 94 -1.26 -5.47 -13.93
C SER A 94 -2.19 -6.70 -13.89
N VAL A 95 -2.67 -7.20 -15.04
CA VAL A 95 -3.43 -8.46 -15.10
C VAL A 95 -2.59 -9.64 -14.58
N GLY A 96 -1.29 -9.64 -14.88
CA GLY A 96 -0.34 -10.61 -14.35
C GLY A 96 -0.25 -10.58 -12.82
N GLY A 97 -0.36 -9.39 -12.21
CA GLY A 97 -0.38 -9.24 -10.74
C GLY A 97 -1.60 -9.86 -10.07
N ILE A 98 -2.75 -9.90 -10.75
CA ILE A 98 -3.95 -10.59 -10.23
C ILE A 98 -3.73 -12.10 -10.21
N LEU A 99 -3.25 -12.66 -11.32
CA LEU A 99 -2.90 -14.08 -11.41
C LEU A 99 -1.81 -14.45 -10.39
N ALA A 100 -0.81 -13.59 -10.22
CA ALA A 100 0.21 -13.75 -9.20
C ALA A 100 -0.41 -13.83 -7.78
N SER A 101 -1.37 -12.98 -7.47
CA SER A 101 -2.03 -13.01 -6.16
C SER A 101 -2.81 -14.31 -5.92
N ILE A 102 -3.46 -14.87 -6.95
CA ILE A 102 -4.17 -16.16 -6.87
C ILE A 102 -3.17 -17.32 -6.69
N ILE A 103 -2.09 -17.31 -7.46
CA ILE A 103 -1.02 -18.31 -7.36
C ILE A 103 -0.41 -18.27 -5.96
N LEU A 104 -0.13 -17.09 -5.43
CA LEU A 104 0.41 -16.92 -4.08
C LEU A 104 -0.48 -17.59 -3.01
N VAL A 105 -1.78 -17.29 -2.99
CA VAL A 105 -2.72 -17.91 -2.04
C VAL A 105 -2.74 -19.44 -2.21
N SER A 106 -2.79 -19.91 -3.45
CA SER A 106 -2.82 -21.34 -3.78
C SER A 106 -1.54 -22.06 -3.37
N SER A 107 -0.38 -21.42 -3.56
CA SER A 107 0.93 -21.95 -3.17
C SER A 107 1.08 -22.01 -1.66
N VAL A 108 0.66 -20.97 -0.92
CA VAL A 108 0.68 -21.00 0.56
C VAL A 108 -0.22 -22.11 1.10
N PHE A 109 -1.42 -22.26 0.55
CA PHE A 109 -2.30 -23.38 0.89
C PHE A 109 -1.63 -24.74 0.62
N SER A 110 -1.01 -24.91 -0.56
CA SER A 110 -0.35 -26.15 -0.95
C SER A 110 0.82 -26.49 -0.02
N VAL A 111 1.61 -25.50 0.38
CA VAL A 111 2.70 -25.68 1.35
C VAL A 111 2.17 -26.17 2.70
N GLY A 112 1.09 -25.56 3.17
CA GLY A 112 0.42 -25.96 4.41
C GLY A 112 -0.14 -27.38 4.34
N ALA A 113 -0.85 -27.72 3.26
CA ALA A 113 -1.57 -28.98 3.13
C ALA A 113 -0.67 -30.18 2.78
N PHE A 114 0.34 -29.98 1.92
CA PHE A 114 1.04 -31.09 1.26
C PHE A 114 2.56 -31.10 1.47
N GLU A 115 3.18 -30.00 1.90
CA GLU A 115 4.64 -29.88 1.95
C GLU A 115 5.20 -29.81 3.39
N GLY A 116 4.43 -30.31 4.36
CA GLY A 116 4.92 -30.63 5.70
C GLY A 116 4.85 -29.52 6.76
N VAL A 117 4.40 -28.30 6.40
CA VAL A 117 4.14 -27.25 7.41
C VAL A 117 2.95 -27.64 8.28
N GLY A 118 1.85 -28.06 7.64
CA GLY A 118 0.61 -28.46 8.31
C GLY A 118 -0.21 -27.27 8.83
N PHE A 119 -1.42 -27.58 9.27
CA PHE A 119 -2.35 -26.62 9.90
C PHE A 119 -2.51 -27.00 11.37
N LYS A 120 -1.47 -26.70 12.16
CA LYS A 120 -1.29 -27.26 13.51
C LYS A 120 -1.76 -26.32 14.61
N GLU A 121 -1.87 -25.02 14.34
CA GLU A 121 -2.23 -24.04 15.36
C GLU A 121 -3.68 -24.23 15.83
N ARG A 122 -3.89 -24.28 17.14
CA ARG A 122 -5.19 -24.58 17.78
C ARG A 122 -5.73 -23.46 18.67
N GLY A 123 -5.12 -22.28 18.62
CA GLY A 123 -5.91 -21.06 18.64
C GLY A 123 -5.88 -20.28 19.94
N VAL A 124 -5.65 -18.99 19.74
CA VAL A 124 -6.21 -17.92 20.54
C VAL A 124 -7.13 -17.12 19.61
N LEU A 125 -8.44 -17.35 19.72
CA LEU A 125 -9.43 -16.70 18.86
C LEU A 125 -9.47 -15.17 19.03
N TRP A 126 -9.10 -14.68 20.22
CA TRP A 126 -9.20 -13.27 20.54
C TRP A 126 -8.05 -12.79 21.43
N ARG A 127 -7.30 -11.79 20.95
CA ARG A 127 -6.30 -11.06 21.74
C ARG A 127 -6.56 -9.57 21.66
N TRP A 128 -6.70 -8.94 22.82
CA TRP A 128 -6.79 -7.47 22.92
C TRP A 128 -5.44 -6.80 22.63
N ASN A 129 -4.36 -7.43 23.07
CA ASN A 129 -2.99 -6.97 22.84
C ASN A 129 -2.63 -7.20 21.37
N GLY A 130 -2.75 -6.15 20.55
CA GLY A 130 -2.51 -6.20 19.10
C GLY A 130 -3.73 -5.82 18.26
N LEU A 131 -4.91 -5.68 18.87
CA LEU A 131 -6.14 -5.31 18.15
C LEU A 131 -6.00 -4.01 17.33
N PRO A 132 -5.44 -2.89 17.87
CA PRO A 132 -5.36 -1.69 17.04
C PRO A 132 -4.33 -1.83 15.91
N THR A 133 -3.27 -2.64 16.07
CA THR A 133 -2.34 -2.97 14.97
C THR A 133 -3.06 -3.80 13.90
N ALA A 134 -3.83 -4.81 14.29
CA ALA A 134 -4.62 -5.61 13.37
C ALA A 134 -5.64 -4.79 12.59
N ILE A 135 -6.36 -3.86 13.25
CA ILE A 135 -7.28 -2.93 12.58
C ILE A 135 -6.52 -2.02 11.59
N SER A 136 -5.32 -1.60 11.96
CA SER A 136 -4.47 -0.76 11.10
C SER A 136 -4.05 -1.50 9.84
N LEU A 137 -3.52 -2.73 9.99
CA LEU A 137 -3.16 -3.59 8.85
C LEU A 137 -4.38 -3.92 7.98
N TYR A 138 -5.53 -4.17 8.61
CA TYR A 138 -6.79 -4.38 7.88
C TYR A 138 -7.20 -3.15 7.08
N THR A 139 -7.11 -1.94 7.66
CA THR A 139 -7.48 -0.71 6.95
C THR A 139 -6.55 -0.44 5.78
N PHE A 140 -5.25 -0.72 5.94
CA PHE A 140 -4.27 -0.65 4.85
C PHE A 140 -4.67 -1.52 3.65
N CYS A 141 -5.18 -2.75 3.88
CA CYS A 141 -5.61 -3.65 2.81
C CYS A 141 -6.69 -3.07 1.89
N TYR A 142 -7.45 -2.09 2.37
CA TYR A 142 -8.55 -1.45 1.65
C TYR A 142 -8.24 -0.04 1.17
N CYS A 143 -6.96 0.34 1.17
CA CYS A 143 -6.52 1.59 0.58
C CYS A 143 -6.62 1.55 -0.96
N GLY A 144 -7.60 2.26 -1.49
CA GLY A 144 -7.74 2.55 -2.94
C GLY A 144 -8.36 3.91 -3.24
N HIS A 145 -8.72 4.67 -2.21
CA HIS A 145 -9.51 5.91 -2.32
C HIS A 145 -8.82 6.96 -3.19
N ALA A 146 -7.49 7.00 -3.20
CA ALA A 146 -6.72 7.94 -4.00
C ALA A 146 -6.95 7.84 -5.52
N ILE A 147 -7.24 6.62 -6.00
CA ILE A 147 -7.43 6.34 -7.43
C ILE A 147 -8.90 6.25 -7.84
N PHE A 148 -9.84 6.20 -6.89
CA PHE A 148 -11.26 5.96 -7.17
C PHE A 148 -11.91 7.02 -8.08
N PRO A 149 -11.72 8.33 -7.87
CA PRO A 149 -12.30 9.32 -8.78
C PRO A 149 -11.74 9.21 -10.20
N THR A 150 -10.43 9.01 -10.32
CA THR A 150 -9.75 8.83 -11.62
C THR A 150 -10.24 7.57 -12.33
N LEU A 151 -10.40 6.47 -11.60
CA LEU A 151 -10.94 5.20 -12.11
C LEU A 151 -12.39 5.35 -12.55
N CYS A 152 -13.24 5.99 -11.75
CA CYS A 152 -14.63 6.27 -12.12
C CYS A 152 -14.69 7.13 -13.39
N ASN A 153 -13.84 8.16 -13.50
CA ASN A 153 -13.80 9.05 -14.66
C ASN A 153 -13.31 8.38 -15.94
N SER A 154 -12.46 7.34 -15.84
CA SER A 154 -11.96 6.59 -16.99
C SER A 154 -12.90 5.47 -17.47
N MET A 155 -13.95 5.13 -16.70
CA MET A 155 -14.94 4.14 -17.10
C MET A 155 -15.84 4.64 -18.22
N LYS A 156 -16.02 3.82 -19.26
CA LYS A 156 -16.99 4.06 -20.35
C LYS A 156 -18.41 4.29 -19.83
N ASN A 157 -18.81 3.59 -18.76
CA ASN A 157 -20.09 3.79 -18.09
C ASN A 157 -19.89 3.93 -16.58
N ARG A 158 -19.96 5.18 -16.09
CA ARG A 158 -19.73 5.55 -14.69
C ARG A 158 -20.78 5.01 -13.72
N SER A 159 -22.02 4.77 -14.18
CA SER A 159 -23.10 4.25 -13.30
C SER A 159 -22.83 2.83 -12.81
N LYS A 160 -21.91 2.09 -13.47
CA LYS A 160 -21.47 0.77 -13.04
C LYS A 160 -20.40 0.83 -11.94
N PHE A 161 -19.84 2.00 -11.62
CA PHE A 161 -18.75 2.14 -10.66
C PHE A 161 -19.05 1.53 -9.28
N PRO A 162 -20.24 1.74 -8.65
CA PRO A 162 -20.55 1.10 -7.38
C PRO A 162 -20.55 -0.44 -7.46
N LYS A 163 -21.04 -1.02 -8.57
CA LYS A 163 -21.02 -2.47 -8.80
C LYS A 163 -19.60 -3.00 -8.97
N VAL A 164 -18.73 -2.26 -9.66
CA VAL A 164 -17.31 -2.61 -9.79
C VAL A 164 -16.63 -2.59 -8.42
N LEU A 165 -16.84 -1.54 -7.63
CA LEU A 165 -16.31 -1.47 -6.27
C LEU A 165 -16.77 -2.66 -5.43
N LEU A 166 -18.08 -2.95 -5.39
CA LEU A 166 -18.61 -4.06 -4.60
C LEU A 166 -17.94 -5.40 -4.96
N ILE A 167 -17.80 -5.69 -6.26
CA ILE A 167 -17.15 -6.93 -6.73
C ILE A 167 -15.67 -6.95 -6.32
N CYS A 168 -14.93 -5.87 -6.58
CA CYS A 168 -13.50 -5.79 -6.25
C CYS A 168 -13.26 -5.95 -4.75
N PHE A 169 -14.00 -5.21 -3.91
CA PHE A 169 -13.86 -5.27 -2.46
C PHE A 169 -14.25 -6.64 -1.89
N THR A 170 -15.28 -7.29 -2.44
CA THR A 170 -15.68 -8.65 -2.03
C THR A 170 -14.58 -9.67 -2.35
N ILE A 171 -14.03 -9.63 -3.57
CA ILE A 171 -12.94 -10.53 -3.97
C ILE A 171 -11.69 -10.29 -3.11
N SER A 172 -11.33 -9.02 -2.87
CA SER A 172 -10.21 -8.67 -1.99
C SER A 172 -10.44 -9.18 -0.56
N ALA A 173 -11.64 -9.01 0.00
CA ALA A 173 -11.98 -9.49 1.34
C ALA A 173 -11.84 -11.01 1.47
N ILE A 174 -12.34 -11.77 0.49
CA ILE A 174 -12.20 -13.23 0.46
C ILE A 174 -10.72 -13.61 0.39
N SER A 175 -9.95 -12.98 -0.51
CA SER A 175 -8.53 -13.28 -0.70
C SER A 175 -7.70 -12.99 0.56
N TYR A 176 -7.87 -11.80 1.15
CA TYR A 176 -7.19 -11.42 2.39
C TYR A 176 -7.62 -12.29 3.56
N GLY A 177 -8.91 -12.61 3.68
CA GLY A 177 -9.43 -13.50 4.72
C GLY A 177 -8.83 -14.89 4.63
N ILE A 178 -8.78 -15.49 3.44
CA ILE A 178 -8.15 -16.80 3.23
C ILE A 178 -6.67 -16.74 3.61
N MET A 179 -5.92 -15.74 3.12
CA MET A 179 -4.48 -15.62 3.44
C MET A 179 -4.25 -15.42 4.95
N ALA A 180 -5.05 -14.59 5.61
CA ALA A 180 -4.95 -14.37 7.04
C ALA A 180 -5.23 -15.65 7.85
N ILE A 181 -6.28 -16.39 7.48
CA ILE A 181 -6.60 -17.68 8.09
C ILE A 181 -5.45 -18.66 7.87
N LEU A 182 -4.95 -18.83 6.64
CA LEU A 182 -3.85 -19.73 6.31
C LEU A 182 -2.58 -19.39 7.10
N GLY A 183 -2.16 -18.13 7.10
CA GLY A 183 -0.99 -17.68 7.85
C GLY A 183 -1.10 -18.00 9.34
N TYR A 184 -2.28 -17.75 9.93
CA TYR A 184 -2.52 -18.01 11.34
C TYR A 184 -2.53 -19.52 11.67
N ILE A 185 -3.27 -20.34 10.92
CA ILE A 185 -3.36 -21.78 11.22
C ILE A 185 -2.04 -22.54 10.95
N MET A 186 -1.17 -21.98 10.10
CA MET A 186 0.16 -22.52 9.80
C MET A 186 1.21 -22.14 10.84
N TYR A 187 1.21 -20.88 11.31
CA TYR A 187 2.32 -20.34 12.10
C TYR A 187 1.94 -19.73 13.46
N GLY A 188 0.65 -19.45 13.70
CA GLY A 188 0.19 -18.90 14.98
C GLY A 188 0.95 -17.65 15.41
N GLU A 189 1.49 -17.68 16.62
CA GLU A 189 2.29 -16.58 17.19
C GLU A 189 3.67 -16.42 16.55
N ASP A 190 4.18 -17.44 15.85
CA ASP A 190 5.45 -17.38 15.13
C ASP A 190 5.32 -16.71 13.75
N LEU A 191 4.10 -16.30 13.35
CA LEU A 191 3.86 -15.59 12.10
C LEU A 191 4.56 -14.22 12.15
N ILE A 192 5.49 -14.00 11.22
CA ILE A 192 6.14 -12.70 11.05
C ILE A 192 5.39 -11.85 10.01
N SER A 193 5.76 -10.59 9.87
CA SER A 193 4.98 -9.59 9.10
C SER A 193 4.71 -9.95 7.63
N GLN A 194 5.48 -10.88 7.07
CA GLN A 194 5.28 -11.42 5.72
C GLN A 194 5.26 -12.94 5.81
N VAL A 195 4.13 -13.57 5.47
CA VAL A 195 3.96 -15.04 5.51
C VAL A 195 5.02 -15.77 4.69
N THR A 196 5.49 -15.16 3.60
CA THR A 196 6.52 -15.71 2.71
C THR A 196 7.86 -15.91 3.41
N LEU A 197 8.17 -15.12 4.44
CA LEU A 197 9.40 -15.24 5.21
C LEU A 197 9.36 -16.40 6.21
N ASN A 198 8.16 -16.83 6.62
CA ASN A 198 7.96 -18.06 7.40
C ASN A 198 8.10 -19.33 6.55
N LEU A 199 7.87 -19.25 5.22
CA LEU A 199 7.87 -20.42 4.35
C LEU A 199 9.25 -21.12 4.28
N PRO A 200 9.28 -22.47 4.25
CA PRO A 200 10.50 -23.24 4.12
C PRO A 200 11.07 -23.17 2.69
N THR A 201 12.28 -22.63 2.52
CA THR A 201 12.88 -22.41 1.19
C THR A 201 13.20 -23.69 0.40
N ARG A 202 13.13 -24.87 1.04
CA ARG A 202 13.37 -26.16 0.40
C ARG A 202 12.19 -26.64 -0.44
N SER A 203 10.96 -26.18 -0.15
CA SER A 203 9.76 -26.68 -0.80
C SER A 203 9.46 -25.93 -2.10
N ILE A 204 8.86 -26.62 -3.07
CA ILE A 204 8.57 -26.05 -4.39
C ILE A 204 7.47 -25.00 -4.28
N GLY A 205 6.39 -25.31 -3.55
CA GLY A 205 5.31 -24.36 -3.29
C GLY A 205 5.80 -23.08 -2.63
N SER A 206 6.76 -23.18 -1.71
CA SER A 206 7.35 -22.01 -1.06
C SER A 206 8.12 -21.12 -2.03
N LYS A 207 8.93 -21.72 -2.91
CA LYS A 207 9.65 -20.95 -3.94
C LYS A 207 8.68 -20.25 -4.89
N ILE A 208 7.63 -20.94 -5.33
CA ILE A 208 6.59 -20.35 -6.18
C ILE A 208 5.95 -19.17 -5.45
N ALA A 209 5.50 -19.35 -4.22
CA ALA A 209 4.90 -18.27 -3.42
C ALA A 209 5.83 -17.04 -3.31
N ILE A 210 7.11 -17.25 -3.01
CA ILE A 210 8.08 -16.16 -2.88
C ILE A 210 8.31 -15.47 -4.24
N TYR A 211 8.59 -16.20 -5.32
CA TYR A 211 8.79 -15.60 -6.65
C TYR A 211 7.57 -14.84 -7.13
N THR A 212 6.38 -15.38 -6.92
CA THR A 212 5.14 -14.74 -7.31
C THR A 212 4.87 -13.47 -6.49
N THR A 213 5.27 -13.45 -5.22
CA THR A 213 5.21 -12.24 -4.38
C THR A 213 6.08 -11.11 -4.93
N LEU A 214 7.27 -11.43 -5.49
CA LEU A 214 8.18 -10.47 -6.11
C LEU A 214 7.64 -9.89 -7.45
N ILE A 215 6.74 -10.60 -8.13
CA ILE A 215 6.12 -10.07 -9.36
C ILE A 215 5.23 -8.86 -9.05
N ASN A 216 4.50 -8.88 -7.93
CA ASN A 216 3.50 -7.86 -7.62
C ASN A 216 4.08 -6.45 -7.53
N PRO A 217 5.10 -6.17 -6.71
CA PRO A 217 5.78 -4.88 -6.69
C PRO A 217 6.28 -4.44 -8.06
N LEU A 218 6.90 -5.32 -8.86
CA LEU A 218 7.41 -4.99 -10.19
C LEU A 218 6.31 -4.46 -11.12
N THR A 219 5.11 -5.02 -11.03
CA THR A 219 3.95 -4.59 -11.84
C THR A 219 3.27 -3.32 -11.32
N LYS A 220 3.34 -3.05 -10.01
CA LYS A 220 2.55 -1.99 -9.35
C LYS A 220 3.36 -0.74 -9.03
N TYR A 221 4.68 -0.85 -8.87
CA TYR A 221 5.52 0.24 -8.40
C TYR A 221 5.39 1.50 -9.26
N ALA A 222 5.49 1.38 -10.59
CA ALA A 222 5.31 2.51 -11.50
C ALA A 222 3.91 3.14 -11.42
N ILE A 223 2.87 2.32 -11.22
CA ILE A 223 1.47 2.79 -11.11
C ILE A 223 1.30 3.62 -9.83
N VAL A 224 1.90 3.20 -8.72
CA VAL A 224 1.85 3.92 -7.43
C VAL A 224 2.69 5.20 -7.45
N VAL A 225 3.87 5.15 -8.07
CA VAL A 225 4.77 6.31 -8.19
C VAL A 225 4.24 7.36 -9.18
N SER A 226 3.49 6.97 -10.21
CA SER A 226 3.12 7.89 -11.28
C SER A 226 2.26 9.09 -10.83
N PRO A 227 1.19 8.93 -10.01
CA PRO A 227 0.43 10.08 -9.52
C PRO A 227 1.28 11.06 -8.70
N LEU A 228 2.22 10.54 -7.91
CA LEU A 228 3.15 11.34 -7.13
C LEU A 228 4.11 12.13 -8.03
N ALA A 229 4.69 11.47 -9.04
CA ALA A 229 5.55 12.10 -10.02
C ALA A 229 4.81 13.18 -10.81
N THR A 230 3.61 12.89 -11.32
CA THR A 230 2.78 13.85 -12.06
C THR A 230 2.43 15.06 -11.20
N ALA A 231 2.08 14.86 -9.92
CA ALA A 231 1.80 15.98 -9.01
C ALA A 231 3.01 16.91 -8.81
N ILE A 232 4.22 16.35 -8.71
CA ILE A 232 5.46 17.13 -8.61
C ILE A 232 5.78 17.83 -9.93
N GLU A 233 5.60 17.15 -11.07
CA GLU A 233 5.82 17.70 -12.41
C GLU A 233 4.89 18.88 -12.71
N ASP A 234 3.63 18.79 -12.28
CA ASP A 234 2.63 19.86 -12.36
C ASP A 234 3.01 21.04 -11.47
N ALA A 235 3.40 20.79 -10.21
CA ALA A 235 3.85 21.83 -9.30
C ALA A 235 5.08 22.59 -9.82
N LEU A 236 5.97 21.89 -10.54
CA LEU A 236 7.15 22.47 -11.19
C LEU A 236 6.85 23.10 -12.56
N SER A 237 5.58 23.12 -13.00
CA SER A 237 5.14 23.65 -14.30
C SER A 237 5.93 23.09 -15.48
N LEU A 238 6.26 21.79 -15.44
CA LEU A 238 7.15 21.21 -16.44
C LEU A 238 6.51 21.08 -17.82
N HIS A 239 5.18 21.07 -17.88
CA HIS A 239 4.34 20.88 -19.07
C HIS A 239 4.45 21.99 -20.14
N THR A 240 5.05 23.15 -19.83
CA THR A 240 5.24 24.28 -20.77
C THR A 240 6.54 24.19 -21.59
N SER A 241 7.33 23.11 -21.44
CA SER A 241 8.65 22.98 -22.05
C SER A 241 8.65 22.22 -23.39
N ARG A 242 9.65 22.49 -24.25
CA ARG A 242 9.90 21.74 -25.50
C ARG A 242 9.95 20.22 -25.24
N PRO A 243 9.46 19.37 -26.18
CA PRO A 243 9.23 17.94 -25.95
C PRO A 243 10.47 17.16 -25.46
N ALA A 244 11.66 17.42 -26.01
CA ALA A 244 12.89 16.74 -25.55
C ALA A 244 13.31 17.16 -24.12
N ARG A 245 13.11 18.43 -23.74
CA ARG A 245 13.43 18.95 -22.39
C ARG A 245 12.39 18.49 -21.36
N LEU A 246 11.15 18.27 -21.80
CA LEU A 246 10.08 17.68 -20.98
C LEU A 246 10.45 16.25 -20.58
N THR A 247 10.87 15.40 -21.53
CA THR A 247 11.24 13.99 -21.24
C THR A 247 12.37 13.86 -20.23
N VAL A 248 13.44 14.66 -20.36
CA VAL A 248 14.58 14.60 -19.41
C VAL A 248 14.18 15.03 -18.01
N ARG A 249 13.35 16.07 -17.88
CA ARG A 249 12.90 16.56 -16.57
C ARG A 249 11.94 15.58 -15.88
N THR A 250 11.02 14.96 -16.63
CA THR A 250 10.15 13.89 -16.13
C THR A 250 10.96 12.69 -15.64
N VAL A 251 11.96 12.23 -16.41
CA VAL A 251 12.85 11.14 -16.00
C VAL A 251 13.62 11.50 -14.72
N LEU A 252 14.11 12.73 -14.61
CA LEU A 252 14.84 13.20 -13.43
C LEU A 252 13.96 13.23 -12.17
N VAL A 253 12.74 13.79 -12.25
CA VAL A 253 11.79 13.81 -11.12
C VAL A 253 11.50 12.40 -10.63
N ARG A 254 11.19 11.48 -11.55
CA ARG A 254 10.89 10.09 -11.23
C ARG A 254 12.09 9.38 -10.61
N THR A 255 13.29 9.64 -11.13
CA THR A 255 14.53 9.07 -10.59
C THR A 255 14.81 9.55 -9.17
N ILE A 256 14.69 10.87 -8.91
CA ILE A 256 14.82 11.43 -7.55
C ILE A 256 13.80 10.82 -6.61
N LEU A 257 12.56 10.65 -7.08
CA LEU A 257 11.50 10.05 -6.30
C LEU A 257 11.82 8.60 -5.89
N VAL A 258 12.27 7.77 -6.85
CA VAL A 258 12.72 6.41 -6.54
C VAL A 258 13.89 6.42 -5.56
N ILE A 259 14.91 7.27 -5.77
CA ILE A 259 16.04 7.41 -4.84
C ILE A 259 15.56 7.76 -3.43
N SER A 260 14.60 8.67 -3.29
CA SER A 260 14.07 9.03 -1.98
C SER A 260 13.34 7.88 -1.30
N THR A 261 12.59 7.04 -2.04
CA THR A 261 11.98 5.83 -1.47
C THR A 261 13.04 4.80 -1.02
N VAL A 262 14.13 4.65 -1.79
CA VAL A 262 15.26 3.78 -1.43
C VAL A 262 15.89 4.23 -0.12
N VAL A 263 16.14 5.54 0.04
CA VAL A 263 16.70 6.10 1.27
C VAL A 263 15.85 5.70 2.47
N VAL A 264 14.54 5.95 2.40
CA VAL A 264 13.63 5.59 3.51
C VAL A 264 13.61 4.08 3.77
N ALA A 265 13.57 3.26 2.70
CA ALA A 265 13.59 1.80 2.82
C ALA A 265 14.87 1.27 3.49
N LEU A 266 16.01 1.91 3.28
CA LEU A 266 17.28 1.53 3.91
C LEU A 266 17.36 1.90 5.39
N PHE A 267 16.79 3.06 5.78
CA PHE A 267 16.80 3.53 7.17
C PHE A 267 15.74 2.85 8.03
N ILE A 268 14.53 2.65 7.49
CA ILE A 268 13.37 2.11 8.22
C ILE A 268 12.86 0.83 7.52
N PRO A 269 13.63 -0.28 7.47
CA PRO A 269 13.26 -1.50 6.76
C PRO A 269 12.27 -2.39 7.54
N PHE A 270 11.28 -1.81 8.24
CA PHE A 270 10.33 -2.53 9.09
C PHE A 270 8.96 -2.62 8.42
N PHE A 271 8.78 -3.67 7.62
CA PHE A 271 7.59 -3.86 6.79
C PHE A 271 6.28 -3.74 7.57
N GLY A 272 6.11 -4.53 8.65
CA GLY A 272 4.87 -4.53 9.42
C GLY A 272 4.56 -3.19 10.10
N SER A 273 5.58 -2.50 10.63
CA SER A 273 5.38 -1.21 11.30
C SER A 273 5.05 -0.08 10.32
N ILE A 274 5.65 -0.07 9.13
CA ILE A 274 5.31 0.89 8.08
C ILE A 274 3.89 0.64 7.59
N MET A 275 3.52 -0.61 7.28
CA MET A 275 2.17 -0.96 6.86
C MET A 275 1.12 -0.55 7.90
N ALA A 276 1.38 -0.80 9.19
CA ALA A 276 0.50 -0.39 10.27
C ALA A 276 0.42 1.14 10.40
N LEU A 277 1.53 1.87 10.19
CA LEU A 277 1.52 3.34 10.18
C LEU A 277 0.70 3.91 9.02
N ILE A 278 0.87 3.36 7.81
CA ILE A 278 0.09 3.75 6.63
C ILE A 278 -1.39 3.53 6.92
N GLY A 279 -1.76 2.33 7.36
CA GLY A 279 -3.15 1.97 7.65
C GLY A 279 -3.78 2.83 8.74
N SER A 280 -3.12 2.97 9.89
CA SER A 280 -3.65 3.73 11.02
C SER A 280 -3.72 5.23 10.77
N PHE A 281 -2.67 5.83 10.23
CA PHE A 281 -2.62 7.29 10.11
C PHE A 281 -3.17 7.75 8.76
N LEU A 282 -2.57 7.26 7.67
CA LEU A 282 -2.83 7.79 6.34
C LEU A 282 -4.14 7.27 5.79
N SER A 283 -4.34 5.95 5.77
CA SER A 283 -5.54 5.33 5.20
C SER A 283 -6.79 5.69 5.98
N ILE A 284 -6.78 5.73 7.32
CA ILE A 284 -7.93 6.17 8.11
C ILE A 284 -8.23 7.66 7.90
N SER A 285 -7.21 8.51 7.91
CA SER A 285 -7.43 9.94 7.68
C SER A 285 -8.05 10.17 6.30
N ALA A 286 -7.47 9.57 5.26
CA ALA A 286 -7.86 9.80 3.89
C ALA A 286 -9.11 9.02 3.44
N SER A 287 -9.41 7.84 4.00
CA SER A 287 -10.56 7.00 3.61
C SER A 287 -11.77 7.13 4.54
N ILE A 288 -11.58 7.55 5.79
CA ILE A 288 -12.65 7.57 6.80
C ILE A 288 -12.90 9.00 7.27
N LEU A 289 -11.91 9.64 7.89
CA LEU A 289 -12.12 10.92 8.58
C LEU A 289 -12.44 12.06 7.60
N ILE A 290 -11.53 12.30 6.65
CA ILE A 290 -11.67 13.37 5.65
C ILE A 290 -12.97 13.23 4.84
N PRO A 291 -13.31 12.07 4.24
CA PRO A 291 -14.53 11.97 3.44
C PRO A 291 -15.80 12.15 4.27
N CYS A 292 -15.85 11.69 5.52
CA CYS A 292 -16.97 11.98 6.43
C CYS A 292 -17.11 13.49 6.70
N LEU A 293 -16.01 14.18 6.95
CA LEU A 293 -16.00 15.64 7.15
C LEU A 293 -16.40 16.39 5.88
N CYS A 294 -15.88 15.99 4.72
CA CYS A 294 -16.27 16.54 3.42
C CYS A 294 -17.77 16.33 3.16
N TYR A 295 -18.29 15.13 3.45
CA TYR A 295 -19.70 14.80 3.26
C TYR A 295 -20.61 15.71 4.10
N LEU A 296 -20.36 15.81 5.41
CA LEU A 296 -21.11 16.70 6.32
C LEU A 296 -21.01 18.18 5.91
N LYS A 297 -19.89 18.58 5.31
CA LYS A 297 -19.68 19.96 4.86
C LYS A 297 -20.42 20.27 3.57
N ILE A 298 -20.45 19.32 2.63
CA ILE A 298 -21.08 19.47 1.31
C ILE A 298 -22.60 19.29 1.40
N ASP A 299 -23.07 18.19 1.99
CA ASP A 299 -24.50 17.95 2.15
C ASP A 299 -25.01 18.52 3.46
N LYS A 300 -25.73 19.64 3.37
CA LYS A 300 -26.27 20.32 4.55
C LYS A 300 -27.38 19.51 5.23
N THR A 301 -28.01 18.55 4.54
CA THR A 301 -29.14 17.77 5.05
C THR A 301 -28.69 16.71 6.04
N SER A 302 -27.58 16.02 5.74
CA SER A 302 -26.93 15.05 6.63
C SER A 302 -26.53 15.61 8.01
N ARG A 303 -26.49 16.94 8.17
CA ARG A 303 -26.25 17.61 9.46
C ARG A 303 -27.48 17.70 10.36
N LYS A 304 -28.67 17.38 9.87
CA LYS A 304 -29.87 17.32 10.71
C LYS A 304 -29.74 16.13 11.67
N PHE A 305 -30.20 16.32 12.91
CA PHE A 305 -30.16 15.25 13.89
C PHE A 305 -31.00 14.06 13.42
N GLY A 306 -30.36 12.90 13.34
CA GLY A 306 -30.94 11.67 12.81
C GLY A 306 -29.93 10.51 12.84
N ILE A 307 -30.38 9.33 12.44
CA ILE A 307 -29.57 8.10 12.46
C ILE A 307 -28.30 8.26 11.62
N GLU A 308 -28.41 8.90 10.46
CA GLU A 308 -27.29 9.16 9.56
C GLU A 308 -26.16 9.95 10.24
N LEU A 309 -26.48 11.08 10.90
CA LEU A 309 -25.51 11.88 11.62
C LEU A 309 -24.86 11.08 12.76
N ILE A 310 -25.66 10.30 13.51
CA ILE A 310 -25.15 9.46 14.61
C ILE A 310 -24.12 8.46 14.06
N VAL A 311 -24.43 7.77 12.96
CA VAL A 311 -23.51 6.82 12.32
C VAL A 311 -22.22 7.52 11.88
N ILE A 312 -22.31 8.68 11.23
CA ILE A 312 -21.12 9.44 10.81
C ILE A 312 -20.25 9.85 12.01
N VAL A 313 -20.87 10.33 13.09
CA VAL A 313 -20.15 10.72 14.31
C VAL A 313 -19.47 9.53 14.96
N VAL A 314 -20.12 8.37 15.04
CA VAL A 314 -19.51 7.13 15.57
C VAL A 314 -18.32 6.72 14.71
N VAL A 315 -18.44 6.75 13.38
CA VAL A 315 -17.35 6.43 12.45
C VAL A 315 -16.17 7.38 12.64
N LEU A 316 -16.43 8.69 12.82
CA LEU A 316 -15.39 9.69 13.09
C LEU A 316 -14.67 9.42 14.41
N VAL A 317 -15.40 9.12 15.48
CA VAL A 317 -14.81 8.86 16.80
C VAL A 317 -13.98 7.58 16.80
N LEU A 318 -14.51 6.49 16.22
CA LEU A 318 -13.78 5.23 16.10
C LEU A 318 -12.55 5.37 15.20
N GLY A 319 -12.69 6.02 14.04
CA GLY A 319 -11.58 6.30 13.15
C GLY A 319 -10.48 7.11 13.84
N PHE A 320 -10.86 8.16 14.58
CA PHE A 320 -9.89 8.97 15.33
C PHE A 320 -9.16 8.15 16.38
N PHE A 321 -9.87 7.31 17.13
CA PHE A 321 -9.25 6.44 18.13
C PHE A 321 -8.24 5.47 17.50
N VAL A 322 -8.60 4.81 16.40
CA VAL A 322 -7.69 3.89 15.70
C VAL A 322 -6.50 4.66 15.12
N ALA A 323 -6.71 5.86 14.58
CA ALA A 323 -5.62 6.68 14.07
C ALA A 323 -4.61 7.03 15.16
N VAL A 324 -5.06 7.49 16.33
CA VAL A 324 -4.18 7.83 17.45
C VAL A 324 -3.47 6.60 18.00
N MET A 325 -4.22 5.54 18.33
CA MET A 325 -3.65 4.35 18.96
C MET A 325 -2.76 3.54 18.02
N GLY A 326 -3.18 3.34 16.78
CA GLY A 326 -2.43 2.63 15.76
C GLY A 326 -1.14 3.38 15.38
N THR A 327 -1.20 4.70 15.25
CA THR A 327 0.00 5.53 15.00
C THR A 327 0.96 5.44 16.16
N TYR A 328 0.48 5.59 17.41
CA TYR A 328 1.32 5.50 18.60
C TYR A 328 2.07 4.17 18.66
N MET A 329 1.38 3.05 18.44
CA MET A 329 2.01 1.73 18.46
C MET A 329 3.01 1.55 17.31
N SER A 330 2.65 1.94 16.09
CA SER A 330 3.51 1.80 14.91
C SER A 330 4.80 2.63 15.07
N VAL A 331 4.69 3.86 15.54
CA VAL A 331 5.84 4.74 15.81
C VAL A 331 6.70 4.19 16.93
N ARG A 332 6.09 3.72 18.03
CA ARG A 332 6.81 3.07 19.14
C ARG A 332 7.59 1.85 18.67
N ASP A 333 7.00 1.01 17.82
CA ASP A 333 7.65 -0.19 17.29
C ASP A 333 8.81 0.16 16.35
N ILE A 334 8.65 1.19 15.50
CA ILE A 334 9.74 1.72 14.68
C ILE A 334 10.90 2.18 15.57
N PHE A 335 10.65 3.01 16.58
CA PHE A 335 11.72 3.50 17.47
C PHE A 335 12.40 2.37 18.25
N LYS A 336 11.64 1.42 18.79
CA LYS A 336 12.19 0.23 19.45
C LYS A 336 13.12 -0.55 18.53
N ASN A 337 12.70 -0.79 17.29
CA ASN A 337 13.47 -1.57 16.33
C ASN A 337 14.69 -0.82 15.79
N ILE A 338 14.65 0.51 15.71
CA ILE A 338 15.83 1.33 15.38
C ILE A 338 16.87 1.23 16.49
N ASN A 339 16.46 1.36 17.76
CA ASN A 339 17.37 1.31 18.90
C ASN A 339 17.96 -0.08 19.18
N ALA A 340 17.38 -1.13 18.61
CA ALA A 340 17.87 -2.50 18.74
C ALA A 340 18.93 -2.90 17.69
N LYS A 341 19.20 -2.05 16.68
CA LYS A 341 20.24 -2.26 15.65
C LYS A 341 21.61 -1.80 16.11
#